data_AF-A0A0W0X156-F1
#
_entry.id   AF-A0A0W0X156-F1
#
_cell.length_a   1.000
_cell.length_b   1.000
_cell.length_c   1.000
_cell.angle_alpha   90.00
_cell.angle_beta   90.00
_cell.angle_gamma   90.00
#
_symmetry.space_group_name_H-M   'P 1'
#
loop_
_entity.id
_entity.type
_entity.pdbx_description
1 polymer ?
#
loop_
_entity_poly.entity_id
_entity_poly.type
_entity_poly.pdbx_seq_one_letter_code
_entity_poly.pdbx_strand_id
1 'polypeptide(L)'
;MKKYILYIIFTLISFSVAFPVTATSTFSVETPAVIQNMVPGSSQDLVYTITTTVPLPSAVDVHCEFTSNHPELTASFNNNGCVSSGGVGVQAGHPVTIQLTLTTTKKVKGPVTGTVMFTKTNGRGKTEPTQTFKIPITIPTSTQRVITFKNYCPFNVWLGAASASAPAKNKNVIACTSDAQCAAYTFSSCVNGFCGGGACRADADCVNTHAKTCAVPAGGTSAACTHCDSDNDCITGAQCDTTNNLCFWTVPAPQNAAQKHYRLSPYKNDGKPASNSLILPDNSGVNGYTLLWSGGFAGRTGCTFAQNKLTCKTANCNNNGIGDGQGGCQLGESFEAPSTLAEATFVGLTPDTYDITVINGLTLPVAIYPSGNSKGTPQKYNNPYLCAMAGSPSKIVTNAGSIGGCSWSFSPASVAFRWVDSNNNTPCTQDTTCQAINSKFRCGLTQDAITQNSAQTTCGTPLGYWNQNEICAKNDQYNQAGIVDCTENNIGNAGNSIIDLLKCAGGAAVSCFNVSTVNETCCGCTNWQDQGIIIPTQASIVQQCQYPNSNWGAGSTKQATLSGAVLPGLVWLKQGCPSAYVYPYDDKASTFTCPSNNGQSAVNYTIEFCPGGKTGSLVEVID
;
A
#
# COMPACT_ATOMS: atom_id res chain seq x y z
N MET A 1 -82.32 -20.98 -56.67
CA MET A 1 -83.52 -21.02 -55.80
C MET A 1 -83.32 -22.03 -54.68
N LYS A 2 -83.18 -21.56 -53.44
CA LYS A 2 -83.66 -22.13 -52.15
C LYS A 2 -82.71 -21.70 -51.03
N LYS A 3 -83.22 -20.81 -50.19
CA LYS A 3 -82.63 -20.35 -48.93
C LYS A 3 -82.67 -21.49 -47.90
N TYR A 4 -81.61 -21.68 -47.14
CA TYR A 4 -81.68 -22.28 -45.82
C TYR A 4 -80.84 -21.45 -44.85
N ILE A 5 -81.52 -20.89 -43.86
CA ILE A 5 -80.97 -20.19 -42.71
C ILE A 5 -80.59 -21.25 -41.68
N LEU A 6 -79.35 -21.24 -41.19
CA LEU A 6 -78.93 -22.05 -40.05
C LEU A 6 -78.19 -21.15 -39.05
N TYR A 7 -78.77 -21.00 -37.87
CA TYR A 7 -78.21 -20.29 -36.72
C TYR A 7 -77.05 -21.10 -36.11
N ILE A 8 -75.88 -20.49 -35.94
CA ILE A 8 -74.76 -21.06 -35.18
C ILE A 8 -74.57 -20.24 -33.90
N ILE A 9 -74.70 -20.93 -32.77
CA ILE A 9 -74.49 -20.43 -31.41
C ILE A 9 -72.97 -20.30 -31.18
N PHE A 10 -72.50 -19.09 -30.86
CA PHE A 10 -71.13 -18.85 -30.41
C PHE A 10 -71.05 -19.00 -28.88
N THR A 11 -70.38 -20.04 -28.40
CA THR A 11 -69.98 -20.19 -27.00
C THR A 11 -68.68 -19.41 -26.75
N LEU A 12 -68.74 -18.36 -25.93
CA LEU A 12 -67.59 -17.64 -25.40
C LEU A 12 -66.86 -18.49 -24.36
N ILE A 13 -65.63 -18.90 -24.65
CA ILE A 13 -64.70 -19.49 -23.68
C ILE A 13 -63.79 -18.37 -23.16
N SER A 14 -63.96 -18.02 -21.89
CA SER A 14 -63.11 -17.07 -21.17
C SER A 14 -61.77 -17.72 -20.83
N PHE A 15 -60.68 -17.28 -21.46
CA PHE A 15 -59.32 -17.63 -21.04
C PHE A 15 -58.84 -16.63 -19.97
N SER A 16 -58.80 -17.08 -18.71
CA SER A 16 -58.20 -16.34 -17.59
C SER A 16 -56.68 -16.56 -17.60
N VAL A 17 -55.91 -15.57 -18.03
CA VAL A 17 -54.43 -15.60 -17.93
C VAL A 17 -54.03 -15.06 -16.57
N ALA A 18 -53.57 -15.93 -15.66
CA ALA A 18 -53.04 -15.51 -14.36
C ALA A 18 -51.57 -15.09 -14.51
N PHE A 19 -51.28 -13.80 -14.32
CA PHE A 19 -49.92 -13.32 -14.12
C PHE A 19 -49.50 -13.62 -12.66
N PRO A 20 -48.35 -14.26 -12.40
CA PRO A 20 -47.86 -14.41 -11.04
C PRO A 20 -47.46 -13.03 -10.50
N VAL A 21 -48.21 -12.51 -9.53
CA VAL A 21 -47.81 -11.35 -8.74
C VAL A 21 -46.73 -11.81 -7.78
N THR A 22 -45.46 -11.56 -8.09
CA THR A 22 -44.38 -11.67 -7.10
C THR A 22 -44.63 -10.63 -6.02
N ALA A 23 -45.04 -11.07 -4.82
CA ALA A 23 -45.20 -10.19 -3.68
C ALA A 23 -43.86 -9.50 -3.38
N THR A 24 -43.80 -8.18 -3.59
CA THR A 24 -42.66 -7.35 -3.18
C THR A 24 -42.57 -7.34 -1.66
N SER A 25 -41.40 -7.70 -1.11
CA SER A 25 -41.16 -7.65 0.34
C SER A 25 -41.32 -6.23 0.85
N THR A 26 -41.86 -6.09 2.06
CA THR A 26 -42.10 -4.78 2.67
C THR A 26 -40.83 -4.15 3.24
N PHE A 27 -39.73 -4.90 3.31
CA PHE A 27 -38.41 -4.42 3.70
C PHE A 27 -37.36 -4.81 2.65
N SER A 28 -36.23 -4.11 2.65
CA SER A 28 -35.05 -4.45 1.85
C SER A 28 -33.81 -4.45 2.73
N VAL A 29 -32.83 -5.27 2.34
CA VAL A 29 -31.54 -5.37 3.02
C VAL A 29 -30.44 -5.05 2.03
N GLU A 30 -29.62 -4.07 2.35
CA GLU A 30 -28.35 -3.82 1.67
C GLU A 30 -27.29 -4.78 2.21
N THR A 31 -26.66 -5.54 1.30
CA THR A 31 -25.58 -6.46 1.67
C THR A 31 -24.29 -5.72 1.97
N PRO A 32 -23.44 -6.23 2.88
CA PRO A 32 -22.14 -5.68 3.19
C PRO A 32 -21.34 -5.48 1.94
N ALA A 33 -20.62 -4.37 1.94
CA ALA A 33 -19.85 -3.96 0.80
C ALA A 33 -18.83 -5.07 0.47
N VAL A 34 -18.06 -5.61 1.42
CA VAL A 34 -16.94 -6.57 1.21
C VAL A 34 -17.02 -7.81 2.09
N ILE A 35 -16.72 -8.97 1.51
CA ILE A 35 -16.34 -10.20 2.24
C ILE A 35 -14.89 -10.48 1.88
N GLN A 36 -14.06 -10.74 2.87
CA GLN A 36 -12.62 -10.89 2.70
C GLN A 36 -12.19 -12.29 3.10
N ASN A 37 -10.95 -12.64 2.75
CA ASN A 37 -10.36 -13.86 3.28
C ASN A 37 -10.11 -13.67 4.78
N MET A 38 -10.61 -14.60 5.59
CA MET A 38 -10.35 -14.66 7.03
C MET A 38 -9.21 -15.65 7.29
N VAL A 39 -8.47 -15.55 8.38
CA VAL A 39 -7.48 -16.57 8.79
C VAL A 39 -7.71 -16.98 10.25
N PRO A 40 -7.14 -18.09 10.74
CA PRO A 40 -7.42 -18.56 12.10
C PRO A 40 -7.12 -17.47 13.14
N GLY A 41 -8.08 -17.20 14.03
CA GLY A 41 -7.99 -16.16 15.05
C GLY A 41 -8.53 -14.78 14.61
N SER A 42 -8.88 -14.61 13.32
CA SER A 42 -9.52 -13.38 12.83
C SER A 42 -11.03 -13.35 13.03
N SER A 43 -11.58 -12.14 13.04
CA SER A 43 -13.03 -11.93 12.93
C SER A 43 -13.34 -10.95 11.82
N GLN A 44 -14.43 -11.08 11.06
CA GLN A 44 -14.86 -10.11 10.05
C GLN A 44 -16.21 -9.52 10.40
N ASP A 45 -16.28 -8.19 10.52
CA ASP A 45 -17.53 -7.45 10.64
C ASP A 45 -18.19 -7.24 9.27
N LEU A 46 -19.46 -7.59 9.18
CA LEU A 46 -20.30 -7.44 8.01
C LEU A 46 -21.51 -6.57 8.38
N VAL A 47 -21.58 -5.38 7.80
CA VAL A 47 -22.63 -4.41 8.08
C VAL A 47 -23.75 -4.52 7.05
N TYR A 48 -24.98 -4.73 7.54
CA TYR A 48 -26.21 -4.78 6.74
C TYR A 48 -27.09 -3.59 7.10
N THR A 49 -27.64 -2.91 6.09
CA THR A 49 -28.59 -1.82 6.28
C THR A 49 -29.99 -2.31 5.91
N ILE A 50 -30.93 -2.24 6.84
CA ILE A 50 -32.32 -2.64 6.61
C ILE A 50 -33.18 -1.39 6.44
N THR A 51 -33.99 -1.36 5.38
CA THR A 51 -34.96 -0.29 5.14
C THR A 51 -36.36 -0.85 4.91
N THR A 52 -37.39 -0.03 5.13
CA THR A 52 -38.79 -0.40 4.88
C THR A 52 -39.52 0.71 4.15
N THR A 53 -40.54 0.32 3.39
CA THR A 53 -41.49 1.26 2.75
C THR A 53 -42.82 1.35 3.50
N VAL A 54 -42.98 0.62 4.61
CA VAL A 54 -44.19 0.64 5.44
C VAL A 54 -44.35 2.03 6.09
N PRO A 55 -45.45 2.76 5.83
CA PRO A 55 -45.65 4.10 6.38
C PRO A 55 -45.71 4.14 7.91
N LEU A 56 -45.25 5.25 8.48
CA LEU A 56 -45.38 5.54 9.91
C LEU A 56 -46.87 5.61 10.34
N PRO A 57 -47.20 5.22 11.59
CA PRO A 57 -46.31 4.88 12.70
C PRO A 57 -45.90 3.40 12.77
N SER A 58 -46.28 2.58 11.78
CA SER A 58 -46.00 1.15 11.78
C SER A 58 -44.51 0.85 11.58
N ALA A 59 -44.04 -0.22 12.20
CA ALA A 59 -42.69 -0.75 12.03
C ALA A 59 -42.75 -2.18 11.46
N VAL A 60 -41.67 -2.58 10.79
CA VAL A 60 -41.46 -3.97 10.36
C VAL A 60 -40.45 -4.61 11.30
N ASP A 61 -40.86 -5.68 11.98
CA ASP A 61 -39.95 -6.46 12.82
C ASP A 61 -39.20 -7.50 11.98
N VAL A 62 -37.89 -7.32 11.86
CA VAL A 62 -37.00 -8.19 11.07
C VAL A 62 -36.10 -9.00 12.00
N HIS A 63 -36.24 -10.32 11.96
CA HIS A 63 -35.36 -11.25 12.66
C HIS A 63 -34.15 -11.61 11.77
N CYS A 64 -32.95 -11.64 12.35
CA CYS A 64 -31.73 -12.08 11.67
C CYS A 64 -31.27 -13.44 12.20
N GLU A 65 -30.82 -14.31 11.32
CA GLU A 65 -30.21 -15.58 11.66
C GLU A 65 -28.95 -15.81 10.83
N PHE A 66 -27.92 -16.41 11.43
CA PHE A 66 -26.74 -16.90 10.72
C PHE A 66 -26.63 -18.41 10.86
N THR A 67 -26.40 -19.11 9.76
CA THR A 67 -26.15 -20.55 9.72
C THR A 67 -24.89 -20.86 8.92
N SER A 68 -24.17 -21.91 9.33
CA SER A 68 -22.96 -22.39 8.65
C SER A 68 -22.87 -23.91 8.85
N ASN A 69 -22.50 -24.64 7.79
CA ASN A 69 -22.13 -26.05 7.90
C ASN A 69 -20.66 -26.24 8.33
N HIS A 70 -19.96 -25.14 8.60
CA HIS A 70 -18.57 -25.12 9.05
C HIS A 70 -18.52 -24.67 10.53
N PRO A 71 -18.26 -25.60 11.47
CA PRO A 71 -18.21 -25.28 12.90
C PRO A 71 -17.03 -24.38 13.29
N GLU A 72 -16.04 -24.23 12.41
CA GLU A 72 -14.90 -23.34 12.61
C GLU A 72 -15.27 -21.86 12.41
N LEU A 73 -16.38 -21.58 11.74
CA LEU A 73 -16.91 -20.24 11.49
C LEU A 73 -18.07 -19.98 12.45
N THR A 74 -17.82 -19.18 13.47
CA THR A 74 -18.84 -18.69 14.40
C THR A 74 -19.30 -17.30 13.99
N ALA A 75 -20.45 -16.88 14.51
CA ALA A 75 -20.96 -15.54 14.25
C ALA A 75 -21.66 -14.97 15.48
N SER A 76 -21.58 -13.65 15.63
CA SER A 76 -22.37 -12.87 16.57
C SER A 76 -22.97 -11.66 15.84
N PHE A 77 -24.14 -11.22 16.27
CA PHE A 77 -24.68 -9.95 15.85
C PHE A 77 -24.40 -8.90 16.93
N ASN A 78 -24.29 -7.63 16.55
CA ASN A 78 -24.34 -6.56 17.52
C ASN A 78 -25.70 -6.57 18.26
N ASN A 79 -25.71 -6.14 19.52
CA ASN A 79 -26.93 -6.08 20.34
C ASN A 79 -27.95 -5.02 19.87
N ASN A 80 -27.85 -4.53 18.63
CA ASN A 80 -28.79 -3.60 18.00
C ASN A 80 -30.08 -4.29 17.53
N GLY A 81 -30.52 -5.33 18.23
CA GLY A 81 -31.85 -5.94 18.06
C GLY A 81 -31.91 -7.25 17.26
N CYS A 82 -30.83 -7.70 16.62
CA CYS A 82 -30.76 -9.04 16.03
C CYS A 82 -30.17 -10.05 17.02
N VAL A 83 -31.00 -10.47 17.98
CA VAL A 83 -30.69 -11.51 18.98
C VAL A 83 -31.49 -12.78 18.68
N SER A 84 -31.06 -13.92 19.20
CA SER A 84 -31.69 -15.23 18.97
C SER A 84 -33.18 -15.32 19.34
N SER A 85 -33.71 -14.35 20.09
CA SER A 85 -35.10 -14.27 20.54
C SER A 85 -35.84 -12.97 20.15
N GLY A 86 -35.23 -12.07 19.38
CA GLY A 86 -35.75 -10.72 19.10
C GLY A 86 -35.64 -10.30 17.63
N GLY A 87 -36.50 -9.39 17.21
CA GLY A 87 -36.46 -8.74 15.90
C GLY A 87 -36.09 -7.27 16.01
N VAL A 88 -35.63 -6.69 14.91
CA VAL A 88 -35.30 -5.28 14.77
C VAL A 88 -36.51 -4.56 14.17
N GLY A 89 -37.03 -3.58 14.89
CA GLY A 89 -38.09 -2.71 14.37
C GLY A 89 -37.51 -1.70 13.38
N VAL A 90 -37.95 -1.76 12.13
CA VAL A 90 -37.54 -0.85 11.05
C VAL A 90 -38.70 0.04 10.65
N GLN A 91 -38.47 1.35 10.54
CA GLN A 91 -39.48 2.36 10.19
C GLN A 91 -39.13 3.11 8.90
N ALA A 92 -40.15 3.56 8.16
CA ALA A 92 -39.91 4.35 6.95
C ALA A 92 -39.11 5.61 7.27
N GLY A 93 -38.09 5.90 6.45
CA GLY A 93 -37.17 7.02 6.63
C GLY A 93 -36.10 6.83 7.71
N HIS A 94 -36.10 5.71 8.44
CA HIS A 94 -35.19 5.43 9.55
C HIS A 94 -34.49 4.07 9.34
N PRO A 95 -33.42 4.01 8.51
CA PRO A 95 -32.68 2.78 8.27
C PRO A 95 -32.07 2.24 9.56
N VAL A 96 -32.05 0.92 9.72
CA VAL A 96 -31.39 0.26 10.86
C VAL A 96 -30.18 -0.53 10.38
N THR A 97 -29.06 -0.33 11.08
CA THR A 97 -27.78 -0.98 10.78
C THR A 97 -27.51 -2.14 11.72
N ILE A 98 -27.33 -3.32 11.13
CA ILE A 98 -26.99 -4.56 11.84
C ILE A 98 -25.57 -4.97 11.49
N GLN A 99 -24.77 -5.30 12.49
CA GLN A 99 -23.40 -5.79 12.31
C GLN A 99 -23.37 -7.28 12.66
N LEU A 100 -23.00 -8.11 11.68
CA LEU A 100 -22.68 -9.52 11.84
C LEU A 100 -21.16 -9.67 11.94
N THR A 101 -20.65 -9.99 13.12
CA THR A 101 -19.25 -10.34 13.33
C THR A 101 -19.08 -11.84 13.14
N LEU A 102 -18.37 -12.22 12.09
CA LEU A 102 -17.94 -13.60 11.85
C LEU A 102 -16.61 -13.82 12.55
N THR A 103 -16.38 -14.97 13.17
CA THR A 103 -15.09 -15.30 13.79
C THR A 103 -14.65 -16.68 13.33
N THR A 104 -13.35 -16.85 13.07
CA THR A 104 -12.77 -18.18 12.86
C THR A 104 -11.63 -18.41 13.84
N THR A 105 -11.56 -19.60 14.43
CA THR A 105 -10.51 -19.98 15.38
C THR A 105 -9.59 -21.07 14.85
N LYS A 106 -9.89 -21.66 13.69
CA LYS A 106 -9.18 -22.82 13.15
C LYS A 106 -8.85 -22.68 11.68
N LYS A 107 -7.78 -23.35 11.25
CA LYS A 107 -7.44 -23.51 9.83
C LYS A 107 -8.52 -24.35 9.16
N VAL A 108 -9.10 -23.82 8.09
CA VAL A 108 -10.04 -24.56 7.24
C VAL A 108 -9.39 -24.74 5.88
N LYS A 109 -9.56 -25.91 5.27
CA LYS A 109 -9.06 -26.17 3.92
C LYS A 109 -10.15 -25.84 2.91
N GLY A 110 -9.94 -24.79 2.12
CA GLY A 110 -10.84 -24.40 1.04
C GLY A 110 -11.87 -23.33 1.42
N PRO A 111 -12.76 -22.96 0.48
CA PRO A 111 -13.78 -21.96 0.73
C PRO A 111 -14.81 -22.49 1.75
N VAL A 112 -15.18 -21.61 2.69
CA VAL A 112 -16.23 -21.76 3.68
C VAL A 112 -17.41 -20.91 3.22
N THR A 113 -18.65 -21.36 3.40
CA THR A 113 -19.82 -20.52 3.10
C THR A 113 -20.71 -20.41 4.34
N GLY A 114 -20.81 -19.20 4.88
CA GLY A 114 -21.85 -18.84 5.84
C GLY A 114 -23.13 -18.40 5.12
N THR A 115 -24.28 -18.45 5.79
CA THR A 115 -25.55 -17.96 5.27
C THR A 115 -26.21 -17.06 6.30
N VAL A 116 -26.50 -15.82 5.93
CA VAL A 116 -27.32 -14.91 6.75
C VAL A 116 -28.73 -14.82 6.16
N MET A 117 -29.72 -14.79 7.04
CA MET A 117 -31.13 -14.77 6.70
C MET A 117 -31.83 -13.64 7.44
N PHE A 118 -32.65 -12.86 6.73
CA PHE A 118 -33.50 -11.82 7.28
C PHE A 118 -34.96 -12.19 7.05
N THR A 119 -35.74 -12.27 8.13
CA THR A 119 -37.12 -12.74 8.10
C THR A 119 -38.04 -11.78 8.83
N LYS A 120 -39.07 -11.29 8.13
CA LYS A 120 -40.14 -10.53 8.78
C LYS A 120 -40.98 -11.44 9.66
N THR A 121 -41.19 -11.03 10.91
CA THR A 121 -42.00 -11.75 11.90
C THR A 121 -43.04 -10.83 12.55
N ASN A 122 -44.08 -11.42 13.12
CA ASN A 122 -45.06 -10.75 13.97
C ASN A 122 -45.05 -11.31 15.41
N GLY A 123 -43.96 -11.97 15.80
CA GLY A 123 -43.82 -12.66 17.09
C GLY A 123 -44.51 -14.03 17.17
N ARG A 124 -45.29 -14.43 16.15
CA ARG A 124 -45.97 -15.74 16.07
C ARG A 124 -45.50 -16.62 14.91
N GLY A 125 -44.71 -16.07 13.98
CA GLY A 125 -44.17 -16.82 12.85
C GLY A 125 -43.71 -15.91 11.70
N LYS A 126 -43.19 -16.54 10.64
CA LYS A 126 -42.75 -15.85 9.42
C LYS A 126 -43.97 -15.29 8.68
N THR A 127 -43.89 -14.02 8.27
CA THR A 127 -45.00 -13.34 7.56
C THR A 127 -44.67 -12.98 6.12
N GLU A 128 -43.40 -13.05 5.73
CA GLU A 128 -42.90 -12.85 4.36
C GLU A 128 -41.80 -13.85 4.03
N PRO A 129 -41.48 -14.06 2.73
CA PRO A 129 -40.32 -14.84 2.32
C PRO A 129 -39.02 -14.32 2.97
N THR A 130 -38.20 -15.24 3.47
CA THR A 130 -36.88 -14.92 4.03
C THR A 130 -35.94 -14.42 2.93
N GLN A 131 -35.29 -13.28 3.15
CA GLN A 131 -34.19 -12.81 2.30
C GLN A 131 -32.89 -13.49 2.76
N THR A 132 -32.26 -14.24 1.86
CA THR A 132 -31.10 -15.10 2.17
C THR A 132 -29.88 -14.64 1.41
N PHE A 133 -28.77 -14.43 2.11
CA PHE A 133 -27.50 -14.02 1.52
C PHE A 133 -26.40 -15.03 1.88
N LYS A 134 -25.73 -15.57 0.86
CA LYS A 134 -24.57 -16.45 1.04
C LYS A 134 -23.30 -15.61 1.19
N ILE A 135 -22.49 -15.97 2.18
CA ILE A 135 -21.26 -15.31 2.54
C ILE A 135 -20.10 -16.27 2.23
N PRO A 136 -19.53 -16.24 1.01
CA PRO A 136 -18.36 -17.05 0.69
C PRO A 136 -17.11 -16.44 1.35
N ILE A 137 -16.48 -17.20 2.24
CA ILE A 137 -15.26 -16.83 2.97
C ILE A 137 -14.16 -17.79 2.54
N THR A 138 -13.02 -17.27 2.11
CA THR A 138 -11.84 -18.15 1.95
C THR A 138 -11.03 -18.06 3.23
N ILE A 139 -10.77 -19.20 3.87
CA ILE A 139 -9.85 -19.27 5.00
C ILE A 139 -8.57 -19.93 4.49
N PRO A 140 -7.51 -19.17 4.14
CA PRO A 140 -6.28 -19.79 3.70
C PRO A 140 -5.60 -20.47 4.89
N THR A 141 -4.98 -21.62 4.62
CA THR A 141 -4.26 -22.41 5.63
C THR A 141 -2.95 -21.75 6.10
N SER A 142 -2.57 -20.63 5.47
CA SER A 142 -1.36 -19.84 5.68
C SER A 142 -1.67 -18.36 5.44
N THR A 143 -1.04 -17.46 6.21
CA THR A 143 -1.07 -16.02 5.92
C THR A 143 0.09 -15.59 5.02
N GLN A 144 0.77 -16.52 4.36
CA GLN A 144 1.81 -16.19 3.38
C GLN A 144 1.30 -15.18 2.34
N ARG A 145 2.19 -14.29 1.90
CA ARG A 145 1.87 -13.32 0.84
C ARG A 145 2.44 -13.82 -0.47
N VAL A 146 1.60 -13.89 -1.50
CA VAL A 146 2.06 -14.02 -2.89
C VAL A 146 2.10 -12.62 -3.49
N ILE A 147 3.29 -12.19 -3.91
CA ILE A 147 3.50 -10.92 -4.60
C ILE A 147 3.73 -11.23 -6.07
N THR A 148 2.78 -10.86 -6.91
CA THR A 148 2.83 -11.07 -8.36
C THR A 148 3.33 -9.83 -9.07
N PHE A 149 4.41 -9.95 -9.82
CA PHE A 149 4.99 -8.88 -10.62
C PHE A 149 4.51 -8.99 -12.06
N LYS A 150 4.15 -7.87 -12.69
CA LYS A 150 3.75 -7.80 -14.09
C LYS A 150 4.50 -6.68 -14.80
N ASN A 151 5.05 -6.97 -15.97
CA ASN A 151 5.71 -5.97 -16.80
C ASN A 151 4.78 -5.52 -17.95
N TYR A 152 4.35 -4.26 -17.91
CA TYR A 152 3.65 -3.59 -19.01
C TYR A 152 4.57 -2.65 -19.81
N CYS A 153 5.86 -2.59 -19.46
CA CYS A 153 6.83 -1.79 -20.18
C CYS A 153 7.17 -2.41 -21.54
N PRO A 154 7.50 -1.60 -22.56
CA PRO A 154 7.92 -2.10 -23.88
C PRO A 154 9.38 -2.59 -23.92
N PHE A 155 10.02 -2.81 -22.76
CA PHE A 155 11.40 -3.24 -22.60
C PHE A 155 11.53 -4.23 -21.43
N ASN A 156 12.69 -4.87 -21.29
CA ASN A 156 12.94 -5.79 -20.18
C ASN A 156 12.95 -5.07 -18.84
N VAL A 157 12.29 -5.65 -17.84
CA VAL A 157 12.37 -5.19 -16.45
C VAL A 157 12.87 -6.32 -15.57
N TRP A 158 13.87 -6.03 -14.76
CA TRP A 158 14.37 -6.93 -13.74
C TRP A 158 13.71 -6.59 -12.41
N LEU A 159 12.78 -7.43 -11.98
CA LEU A 159 12.18 -7.25 -10.66
C LEU A 159 13.26 -7.39 -9.58
N GLY A 160 13.20 -6.54 -8.58
CA GLY A 160 14.06 -6.59 -7.41
C GLY A 160 13.22 -6.51 -6.14
N ALA A 161 13.76 -7.08 -5.06
CA ALA A 161 13.22 -6.97 -3.72
C ALA A 161 14.39 -6.69 -2.77
N ALA A 162 14.24 -5.67 -1.93
CA ALA A 162 15.18 -5.30 -0.87
C ALA A 162 14.42 -5.32 0.45
N SER A 163 14.99 -5.97 1.46
CA SER A 163 14.37 -6.14 2.78
C SER A 163 14.79 -5.04 3.75
N ALA A 164 13.86 -4.62 4.60
CA ALA A 164 14.20 -3.86 5.79
C ALA A 164 14.89 -4.74 6.85
N SER A 165 15.45 -4.10 7.89
CA SER A 165 15.96 -4.83 9.04
C SER A 165 14.84 -5.65 9.71
N ALA A 166 15.23 -6.80 10.25
CA ALA A 166 14.36 -7.71 10.97
C ALA A 166 14.81 -7.81 12.42
N PRO A 167 13.91 -8.14 13.36
CA PRO A 167 14.31 -8.43 14.72
C PRO A 167 15.29 -9.60 14.81
N ALA A 168 16.20 -9.50 15.76
CA ALA A 168 16.95 -10.61 16.31
C ALA A 168 16.07 -11.43 17.26
N LYS A 169 16.45 -12.68 17.51
CA LYS A 169 15.90 -13.53 18.56
C LYS A 169 16.24 -12.90 19.91
N ASN A 170 15.27 -12.86 20.79
CA ASN A 170 15.49 -12.38 22.14
C ASN A 170 16.32 -13.40 22.94
N LYS A 171 17.47 -13.01 23.48
CA LYS A 171 18.26 -13.85 24.40
C LYS A 171 17.64 -13.90 25.81
N ASN A 172 16.87 -12.88 26.21
CA ASN A 172 16.21 -12.78 27.52
C ASN A 172 14.69 -12.87 27.39
N VAL A 173 14.14 -14.04 27.74
CA VAL A 173 12.75 -14.35 27.45
C VAL A 173 11.78 -13.65 28.42
N ILE A 174 10.81 -12.90 27.88
CA ILE A 174 9.76 -12.22 28.68
C ILE A 174 8.59 -13.16 28.81
N ALA A 175 8.34 -13.70 30.01
CA ALA A 175 7.23 -14.62 30.24
C ALA A 175 5.87 -13.94 30.03
N CYS A 176 4.93 -14.69 29.46
CA CYS A 176 3.55 -14.28 29.26
C CYS A 176 2.60 -15.47 29.31
N THR A 177 1.32 -15.18 29.51
CA THR A 177 0.18 -16.08 29.44
C THR A 177 -0.90 -15.58 28.48
N SER A 178 -0.73 -14.37 27.91
CA SER A 178 -1.63 -13.77 26.92
C SER A 178 -0.94 -12.70 26.08
N ASP A 179 -1.47 -12.44 24.88
CA ASP A 179 -0.97 -11.38 23.99
C ASP A 179 -1.06 -9.98 24.60
N ALA A 180 -2.03 -9.75 25.50
CA ALA A 180 -2.19 -8.48 26.19
C ALA A 180 -0.95 -8.10 27.01
N GLN A 181 -0.21 -9.08 27.55
CA GLN A 181 1.05 -8.85 28.25
C GLN A 181 2.21 -8.48 27.32
N CYS A 182 2.08 -8.80 26.04
CA CYS A 182 3.07 -8.49 25.01
C CYS A 182 2.74 -7.21 24.22
N ALA A 183 1.58 -6.59 24.45
CA ALA A 183 1.12 -5.39 23.75
C ALA A 183 2.04 -4.16 23.91
N ALA A 184 2.90 -4.15 24.94
CA ALA A 184 3.92 -3.12 25.12
C ALA A 184 5.07 -3.21 24.09
N TYR A 185 5.18 -4.32 23.36
CA TYR A 185 6.21 -4.57 22.37
C TYR A 185 5.58 -4.64 20.98
N THR A 186 5.97 -3.70 20.12
CA THR A 186 5.39 -3.57 18.78
C THR A 186 5.46 -4.88 18.00
N PHE A 187 4.34 -5.31 17.44
CA PHE A 187 4.18 -6.56 16.68
C PHE A 187 4.43 -7.87 17.48
N SER A 188 4.63 -7.83 18.81
CA SER A 188 4.86 -9.03 19.63
C SER A 188 3.56 -9.75 20.01
N SER A 189 3.64 -11.07 20.19
CA SER A 189 2.57 -11.95 20.65
C SER A 189 3.12 -13.00 21.63
N CYS A 190 2.25 -13.60 22.43
CA CYS A 190 2.59 -14.60 23.41
C CYS A 190 2.65 -15.98 22.76
N VAL A 191 3.86 -16.53 22.59
CA VAL A 191 4.09 -17.85 21.99
C VAL A 191 4.90 -18.71 22.94
N ASN A 192 4.40 -19.92 23.22
CA ASN A 192 5.03 -20.88 24.14
C ASN A 192 5.33 -20.30 25.53
N GLY A 193 4.48 -19.40 26.03
CA GLY A 193 4.63 -18.77 27.33
C GLY A 193 5.57 -17.57 27.37
N PHE A 194 5.94 -17.02 26.20
CA PHE A 194 6.88 -15.91 26.10
C PHE A 194 6.51 -14.88 25.01
N CYS A 195 6.77 -13.60 25.26
CA CYS A 195 6.60 -12.55 24.26
C CYS A 195 7.69 -12.67 23.19
N GLY A 196 7.28 -12.92 21.94
CA GLY A 196 8.21 -13.11 20.81
C GLY A 196 8.80 -11.81 20.26
N GLY A 197 9.84 -11.94 19.42
CA GLY A 197 10.41 -10.85 18.62
C GLY A 197 11.19 -9.76 19.36
N GLY A 198 12.38 -10.11 19.85
CA GLY A 198 13.45 -9.13 20.14
C GLY A 198 13.08 -7.96 21.05
N ALA A 199 12.17 -8.12 22.00
CA ALA A 199 11.73 -7.07 22.91
C ALA A 199 12.92 -6.43 23.65
N CYS A 200 13.34 -5.21 23.25
CA CYS A 200 14.37 -4.47 23.95
C CYS A 200 13.82 -3.93 25.27
N ARG A 201 14.13 -4.60 26.37
CA ARG A 201 14.53 -3.84 27.56
C ARG A 201 16.04 -3.75 27.51
N ALA A 202 16.59 -2.57 27.80
CA ALA A 202 18.03 -2.29 27.82
C ALA A 202 18.81 -3.47 28.43
N ASP A 203 19.33 -4.34 27.56
CA ASP A 203 20.16 -5.47 27.92
C ASP A 203 21.60 -5.20 27.47
N ALA A 204 22.48 -6.14 27.79
CA ALA A 204 23.91 -6.04 27.48
C ALA A 204 24.24 -6.05 25.97
N ASP A 205 23.27 -6.37 25.10
CA ASP A 205 23.43 -6.39 23.64
C ASP A 205 22.83 -5.11 22.99
N CYS A 206 21.92 -4.43 23.70
CA CYS A 206 21.33 -3.14 23.34
C CYS A 206 22.03 -1.93 23.99
N VAL A 207 23.10 -2.13 24.77
CA VAL A 207 23.83 -1.02 25.42
C VAL A 207 24.58 -0.17 24.40
N ASN A 208 24.35 1.13 24.53
CA ASN A 208 25.19 2.32 24.37
C ASN A 208 26.29 2.35 23.28
N THR A 209 27.06 1.28 23.07
CA THR A 209 28.03 1.16 21.98
C THR A 209 27.39 0.74 20.66
N HIS A 210 26.15 0.20 20.68
CA HIS A 210 25.39 -0.21 19.49
C HIS A 210 24.04 0.51 19.36
N ALA A 211 23.98 1.81 19.70
CA ALA A 211 22.76 2.63 19.71
C ALA A 211 21.94 2.68 18.39
N LYS A 212 22.41 2.09 17.29
CA LYS A 212 21.71 1.99 15.99
C LYS A 212 20.87 0.72 15.82
N THR A 213 20.93 -0.25 16.74
CA THR A 213 20.30 -1.57 16.59
C THR A 213 18.88 -1.64 17.18
N CYS A 214 18.45 -0.57 17.85
CA CYS A 214 17.12 -0.42 18.44
C CYS A 214 16.27 0.53 17.58
N ALA A 215 15.55 0.00 16.58
CA ALA A 215 14.58 0.79 15.84
C ALA A 215 13.32 1.01 16.71
N VAL A 216 13.18 2.20 17.29
CA VAL A 216 11.93 2.64 17.91
C VAL A 216 11.02 3.12 16.77
N PRO A 217 9.87 2.46 16.50
CA PRO A 217 8.90 3.00 15.55
C PRO A 217 8.44 4.39 16.03
N ALA A 218 8.13 5.29 15.09
CA ALA A 218 7.56 6.59 15.41
C ALA A 218 6.35 6.46 16.35
N GLY A 219 6.49 6.88 17.62
CA GLY A 219 5.44 6.81 18.64
C GLY A 219 5.45 5.60 19.57
N GLY A 220 6.45 4.71 19.51
CA GLY A 220 6.63 3.59 20.45
C GLY A 220 7.61 3.90 21.60
N THR A 221 7.52 3.16 22.71
CA THR A 221 8.46 3.27 23.86
C THR A 221 9.52 2.17 23.91
N SER A 222 9.52 1.22 22.96
CA SER A 222 10.43 0.07 22.96
C SER A 222 10.77 -0.36 21.53
N ALA A 223 12.06 -0.54 21.26
CA ALA A 223 12.57 -1.00 19.97
C ALA A 223 12.65 -2.53 19.89
N ALA A 224 12.73 -3.08 18.68
CA ALA A 224 13.21 -4.43 18.46
C ALA A 224 14.74 -4.42 18.30
N CYS A 225 15.45 -5.32 18.97
CA CYS A 225 16.89 -5.49 18.76
C CYS A 225 17.08 -6.12 17.39
N THR A 226 17.95 -5.54 16.57
CA THR A 226 18.25 -6.05 15.23
C THR A 226 19.66 -6.63 15.14
N HIS A 227 20.43 -6.62 16.23
CA HIS A 227 21.83 -7.04 16.24
C HIS A 227 22.00 -8.55 16.08
N CYS A 228 23.03 -8.98 15.34
CA CYS A 228 23.39 -10.39 15.20
C CYS A 228 24.89 -10.56 14.98
N ASP A 229 25.43 -11.69 15.46
CA ASP A 229 26.76 -12.18 15.09
C ASP A 229 26.67 -13.26 14.00
N SER A 230 25.52 -13.94 13.92
CA SER A 230 25.25 -15.03 12.99
C SER A 230 23.76 -15.17 12.68
N ASP A 231 23.41 -15.97 11.66
CA ASP A 231 22.01 -16.29 11.32
C ASP A 231 21.22 -16.90 12.49
N ASN A 232 21.91 -17.53 13.45
CA ASN A 232 21.25 -18.10 14.63
C ASN A 232 20.66 -17.03 15.54
N ASP A 233 21.20 -15.82 15.50
CA ASP A 233 20.69 -14.68 16.27
C ASP A 233 19.48 -14.03 15.62
N CYS A 234 19.15 -14.35 14.37
CA CYS A 234 17.99 -13.78 13.67
C CYS A 234 16.72 -14.64 13.81
N ILE A 235 15.55 -14.00 13.80
CA ILE A 235 14.26 -14.71 13.79
C ILE A 235 14.11 -15.61 12.55
N THR A 236 13.20 -16.58 12.60
CA THR A 236 12.95 -17.45 11.44
C THR A 236 12.43 -16.63 10.26
N GLY A 237 13.09 -16.76 9.10
CA GLY A 237 12.82 -15.96 7.91
C GLY A 237 13.65 -14.67 7.81
N ALA A 238 14.63 -14.48 8.68
CA ALA A 238 15.64 -13.44 8.60
C ALA A 238 17.06 -14.05 8.55
N GLN A 239 18.01 -13.27 8.06
CA GLN A 239 19.44 -13.61 7.97
C GLN A 239 20.28 -12.48 8.51
N CYS A 240 21.48 -12.80 8.99
CA CYS A 240 22.43 -11.83 9.53
C CYS A 240 23.32 -11.28 8.42
N ASP A 241 23.32 -9.96 8.25
CA ASP A 241 24.43 -9.27 7.60
C ASP A 241 25.56 -9.11 8.62
N THR A 242 26.52 -10.02 8.57
CA THR A 242 27.68 -10.06 9.47
C THR A 242 28.68 -8.93 9.23
N THR A 243 28.51 -8.15 8.15
CA THR A 243 29.33 -6.95 7.92
C THR A 243 28.86 -5.80 8.79
N ASN A 244 27.54 -5.61 8.87
CA ASN A 244 26.91 -4.55 9.65
C ASN A 244 26.39 -5.01 11.01
N ASN A 245 26.44 -6.32 11.29
CA ASN A 245 25.88 -7.00 12.47
C ASN A 245 24.39 -6.71 12.67
N LEU A 246 23.61 -6.81 11.58
CA LEU A 246 22.17 -6.54 11.55
C LEU A 246 21.40 -7.67 10.88
N CYS A 247 20.30 -8.09 11.50
CA CYS A 247 19.33 -9.00 10.92
C CYS A 247 18.50 -8.28 9.85
N PHE A 248 18.27 -8.95 8.72
CA PHE A 248 17.40 -8.50 7.64
C PHE A 248 16.43 -9.60 7.25
N TRP A 249 15.22 -9.23 6.82
CA TRP A 249 14.28 -10.22 6.30
C TRP A 249 14.86 -10.92 5.08
N THR A 250 14.72 -12.24 4.98
CA THR A 250 15.19 -12.96 3.79
C THR A 250 14.44 -12.47 2.56
N VAL A 251 15.17 -12.13 1.51
CA VAL A 251 14.59 -11.80 0.20
C VAL A 251 14.14 -13.10 -0.48
N PRO A 252 12.84 -13.30 -0.75
CA PRO A 252 12.35 -14.55 -1.33
C PRO A 252 12.81 -14.72 -2.79
N ALA A 253 13.00 -15.97 -3.22
CA ALA A 253 13.28 -16.31 -4.62
C ALA A 253 11.99 -16.54 -5.45
N PRO A 254 11.99 -16.25 -6.76
CA PRO A 254 10.87 -16.51 -7.66
C PRO A 254 10.48 -17.98 -7.79
N GLN A 255 9.18 -18.25 -7.97
CA GLN A 255 8.59 -19.59 -7.85
C GLN A 255 8.14 -20.27 -9.17
N ASN A 256 7.94 -19.55 -10.29
CA ASN A 256 7.37 -20.15 -11.50
C ASN A 256 8.32 -21.14 -12.23
N ALA A 257 7.72 -22.18 -12.81
CA ALA A 257 8.19 -23.52 -13.14
C ALA A 257 9.08 -23.69 -14.38
N ALA A 258 9.51 -22.61 -15.06
CA ALA A 258 10.39 -22.69 -16.24
C ALA A 258 11.82 -22.18 -16.01
N GLN A 259 12.06 -21.38 -14.96
CA GLN A 259 13.37 -21.07 -14.34
C GLN A 259 13.13 -20.00 -13.25
N LYS A 260 13.87 -20.06 -12.14
CA LYS A 260 13.73 -19.21 -10.94
C LYS A 260 14.11 -17.75 -11.17
N HIS A 261 13.45 -17.06 -12.10
CA HIS A 261 14.03 -15.89 -12.74
C HIS A 261 13.44 -14.51 -12.40
N TYR A 262 14.27 -13.47 -12.39
CA TYR A 262 13.89 -12.10 -12.02
C TYR A 262 13.61 -11.18 -13.22
N ARG A 263 14.01 -11.60 -14.42
CA ARG A 263 13.75 -10.84 -15.65
C ARG A 263 12.31 -11.03 -16.14
N LEU A 264 11.63 -9.93 -16.47
CA LEU A 264 10.31 -9.92 -17.11
C LEU A 264 10.45 -9.35 -18.52
N SER A 265 10.02 -10.12 -19.52
CA SER A 265 10.11 -9.74 -20.93
C SER A 265 9.25 -8.52 -21.28
N PRO A 266 9.55 -7.82 -22.40
CA PRO A 266 8.76 -6.67 -22.86
C PRO A 266 7.30 -7.03 -23.10
N TYR A 267 6.41 -6.11 -22.77
CA TYR A 267 4.99 -6.23 -23.06
C TYR A 267 4.71 -6.00 -24.54
N LYS A 268 3.94 -6.91 -25.15
CA LYS A 268 3.60 -6.89 -26.58
C LYS A 268 2.20 -6.34 -26.86
N ASN A 269 1.57 -5.67 -25.89
CA ASN A 269 0.20 -5.17 -25.99
C ASN A 269 -0.85 -6.26 -26.34
N ASP A 270 -0.60 -7.50 -25.93
CA ASP A 270 -1.44 -8.67 -26.20
C ASP A 270 -2.39 -9.04 -25.05
N GLY A 271 -2.48 -8.18 -24.03
CA GLY A 271 -3.25 -8.43 -22.80
C GLY A 271 -2.60 -9.43 -21.85
N LYS A 272 -1.40 -9.92 -22.14
CA LYS A 272 -0.69 -10.96 -21.37
C LYS A 272 0.72 -10.49 -21.01
N PRO A 273 0.87 -9.53 -20.07
CA PRO A 273 2.18 -9.07 -19.61
C PRO A 273 3.00 -10.24 -19.05
N ALA A 274 4.32 -10.19 -19.25
CA ALA A 274 5.22 -11.12 -18.59
C ALA A 274 5.07 -10.99 -17.07
N SER A 275 4.99 -12.13 -16.37
CA SER A 275 4.73 -12.14 -14.93
C SER A 275 5.53 -13.19 -14.19
N ASN A 276 5.93 -12.88 -12.96
CA ASN A 276 6.48 -13.85 -12.00
C ASN A 276 5.97 -13.55 -10.59
N SER A 277 6.28 -14.38 -9.60
CA SER A 277 5.83 -14.17 -8.21
C SER A 277 6.87 -14.56 -7.18
N LEU A 278 6.86 -13.80 -6.08
CA LEU A 278 7.58 -14.08 -4.85
C LEU A 278 6.60 -14.54 -3.78
N ILE A 279 7.02 -15.49 -2.93
CA ILE A 279 6.23 -15.96 -1.79
C ILE A 279 6.96 -15.56 -0.52
N LEU A 280 6.27 -14.79 0.32
CA LEU A 280 6.72 -14.43 1.65
C LEU A 280 6.10 -15.43 2.64
N PRO A 281 6.90 -16.30 3.28
CA PRO A 281 6.39 -17.28 4.23
C PRO A 281 5.85 -16.61 5.48
N ASP A 282 4.86 -17.23 6.09
CA ASP A 282 4.35 -16.83 7.40
C ASP A 282 5.10 -17.58 8.50
N ASN A 283 5.99 -16.88 9.20
CA ASN A 283 6.73 -17.40 10.35
C ASN A 283 6.22 -16.85 11.69
N SER A 284 5.10 -16.11 11.68
CA SER A 284 4.66 -15.35 12.85
C SER A 284 4.37 -16.24 14.07
N GLY A 285 3.74 -17.40 13.84
CA GLY A 285 3.46 -18.37 14.89
C GLY A 285 4.70 -19.01 15.53
N VAL A 286 5.82 -19.10 14.81
CA VAL A 286 7.09 -19.63 15.36
C VAL A 286 7.87 -18.51 16.06
N ASN A 287 7.85 -17.31 15.50
CA ASN A 287 8.61 -16.18 16.02
C ASN A 287 7.94 -15.51 17.24
N GLY A 288 6.62 -15.72 17.42
CA GLY A 288 5.82 -14.88 18.32
C GLY A 288 5.87 -13.40 17.94
N TYR A 289 6.18 -13.12 16.68
CA TYR A 289 6.32 -11.79 16.12
C TYR A 289 5.53 -11.71 14.84
N THR A 290 4.69 -10.70 14.74
CA THR A 290 3.55 -10.71 13.81
C THR A 290 3.85 -9.96 12.53
N LEU A 291 4.92 -9.16 12.47
CA LEU A 291 5.46 -8.69 11.20
C LEU A 291 5.98 -9.89 10.41
N LEU A 292 5.49 -10.07 9.19
CA LEU A 292 5.87 -11.18 8.31
C LEU A 292 7.08 -10.81 7.46
N TRP A 293 7.07 -9.57 6.94
CA TRP A 293 8.11 -9.02 6.09
C TRP A 293 7.89 -7.51 5.92
N SER A 294 8.97 -6.74 5.84
CA SER A 294 8.93 -5.34 5.43
C SER A 294 10.08 -5.05 4.47
N GLY A 295 9.84 -4.18 3.50
CA GLY A 295 10.85 -3.79 2.52
C GLY A 295 10.25 -3.15 1.27
N GLY A 296 11.10 -3.01 0.26
CA GLY A 296 10.79 -2.36 -1.00
C GLY A 296 10.97 -3.28 -2.20
N PHE A 297 10.22 -2.99 -3.25
CA PHE A 297 10.29 -3.64 -4.55
C PHE A 297 10.52 -2.61 -5.64
N ALA A 298 11.40 -2.92 -6.59
CA ALA A 298 11.74 -2.02 -7.69
C ALA A 298 11.77 -2.75 -9.04
N GLY A 299 11.54 -1.98 -10.11
CA GLY A 299 11.82 -2.40 -11.47
C GLY A 299 13.19 -1.86 -11.90
N ARG A 300 14.14 -2.77 -12.17
CA ARG A 300 15.50 -2.42 -12.58
C ARG A 300 15.63 -2.52 -14.09
N THR A 301 16.40 -1.62 -14.68
CA THR A 301 16.53 -1.50 -16.14
C THR A 301 17.99 -1.24 -16.53
N GLY A 302 18.36 -1.52 -17.78
CA GLY A 302 19.77 -1.37 -18.21
C GLY A 302 20.69 -2.40 -17.62
N CYS A 303 20.15 -3.58 -17.37
CA CYS A 303 20.83 -4.62 -16.65
C CYS A 303 21.75 -5.43 -17.58
N THR A 304 23.04 -5.46 -17.27
CA THR A 304 24.05 -6.24 -17.98
C THR A 304 24.63 -7.32 -17.07
N PHE A 305 25.06 -8.42 -17.69
CA PHE A 305 25.79 -9.50 -17.03
C PHE A 305 27.27 -9.39 -17.36
N ALA A 306 28.08 -9.17 -16.34
CA ALA A 306 29.53 -9.25 -16.46
C ALA A 306 30.11 -9.91 -15.20
N GLN A 307 31.07 -10.81 -15.37
CA GLN A 307 31.83 -11.40 -14.25
C GLN A 307 30.96 -11.99 -13.12
N ASN A 308 29.88 -12.69 -13.45
CA ASN A 308 28.92 -13.24 -12.48
C ASN A 308 28.30 -12.16 -11.58
N LYS A 309 28.07 -10.98 -12.12
CA LYS A 309 27.38 -9.88 -11.46
C LYS A 309 26.30 -9.33 -12.40
N LEU A 310 25.13 -9.07 -11.84
CA LEU A 310 24.11 -8.28 -12.51
C LEU A 310 24.27 -6.82 -12.09
N THR A 311 24.47 -5.94 -13.07
CA THR A 311 24.56 -4.49 -12.84
C THR A 311 23.54 -3.79 -13.71
N CYS A 312 22.70 -2.97 -13.09
CA CYS A 312 21.64 -2.21 -13.76
C CYS A 312 22.00 -0.72 -13.79
N LYS A 313 21.48 0.02 -14.79
CA LYS A 313 21.64 1.48 -14.84
C LYS A 313 20.74 2.20 -13.85
N THR A 314 19.57 1.63 -13.54
CA THR A 314 18.58 2.22 -12.63
C THR A 314 18.20 1.23 -11.53
N ALA A 315 18.01 1.73 -10.30
CA ALA A 315 17.66 0.91 -9.14
C ALA A 315 18.58 -0.32 -8.99
N ASN A 316 19.87 -0.15 -9.25
CA ASN A 316 20.83 -1.24 -9.09
C ASN A 316 20.88 -1.69 -7.61
N CYS A 317 21.10 -2.97 -7.34
CA CYS A 317 21.26 -3.47 -5.97
C CYS A 317 22.34 -4.55 -5.87
N ASN A 318 23.38 -4.40 -6.72
CA ASN A 318 24.65 -5.13 -6.74
C ASN A 318 24.55 -6.63 -6.38
N ASN A 319 24.01 -7.44 -7.30
CA ASN A 319 23.83 -8.86 -7.01
C ASN A 319 25.03 -9.70 -7.47
N ASN A 320 25.51 -10.60 -6.61
CA ASN A 320 26.39 -11.69 -7.00
C ASN A 320 25.56 -12.79 -7.69
N GLY A 321 25.82 -13.04 -8.98
CA GLY A 321 25.28 -14.17 -9.72
C GLY A 321 25.27 -14.09 -11.26
N ILE A 322 25.10 -15.25 -11.92
CA ILE A 322 24.93 -15.35 -13.38
C ILE A 322 23.46 -15.67 -13.72
N GLY A 323 22.92 -14.92 -14.68
CA GLY A 323 21.69 -15.26 -15.40
C GLY A 323 20.40 -14.92 -14.65
N ASP A 324 19.28 -15.23 -15.29
CA ASP A 324 17.97 -14.80 -14.83
C ASP A 324 17.62 -15.29 -13.41
N GLY A 325 18.28 -16.34 -12.93
CA GLY A 325 18.13 -16.96 -11.60
C GLY A 325 18.67 -16.23 -10.38
N GLN A 326 19.52 -15.20 -10.54
CA GLN A 326 20.27 -14.57 -9.42
C GLN A 326 20.03 -13.06 -9.29
N GLY A 327 18.80 -12.64 -9.58
CA GLY A 327 18.37 -11.24 -9.58
C GLY A 327 17.79 -10.69 -8.26
N GLY A 328 17.84 -11.39 -7.13
CA GLY A 328 17.41 -10.82 -5.83
C GLY A 328 18.47 -9.87 -5.28
N CYS A 329 18.09 -8.74 -4.68
CA CYS A 329 19.08 -7.86 -4.03
C CYS A 329 19.81 -8.62 -2.92
N GLN A 330 21.08 -8.26 -2.70
CA GLN A 330 21.83 -8.85 -1.59
C GLN A 330 21.18 -8.49 -0.25
N LEU A 331 21.41 -9.33 0.75
CA LEU A 331 20.94 -9.09 2.10
C LEU A 331 21.50 -7.75 2.61
N GLY A 332 20.65 -6.90 3.18
CA GLY A 332 21.03 -5.58 3.70
C GLY A 332 21.24 -4.49 2.64
N GLU A 333 21.29 -4.84 1.36
CA GLU A 333 21.42 -3.87 0.27
C GLU A 333 20.07 -3.25 -0.09
N SER A 334 20.10 -1.94 -0.38
CA SER A 334 18.96 -1.20 -0.91
C SER A 334 19.13 -0.93 -2.42
N PHE A 335 18.10 -0.38 -3.05
CA PHE A 335 18.20 0.07 -4.43
C PHE A 335 18.95 1.38 -4.52
N GLU A 336 20.01 1.42 -5.32
CA GLU A 336 20.73 2.64 -5.68
C GLU A 336 19.74 3.67 -6.23
N ALA A 337 19.69 4.81 -5.57
CA ALA A 337 18.84 5.92 -5.95
C ALA A 337 19.50 6.79 -7.04
N PRO A 338 18.73 7.40 -7.97
CA PRO A 338 17.28 7.48 -7.99
C PRO A 338 16.54 6.15 -8.15
N SER A 339 15.46 5.93 -7.40
CA SER A 339 14.65 4.70 -7.50
C SER A 339 13.18 4.90 -7.09
N THR A 340 12.26 4.46 -7.94
CA THR A 340 10.84 4.34 -7.60
C THR A 340 10.56 2.98 -6.99
N LEU A 341 10.03 2.94 -5.77
CA LEU A 341 9.78 1.70 -5.05
C LEU A 341 8.30 1.52 -4.75
N ALA A 342 7.83 0.27 -4.81
CA ALA A 342 6.65 -0.14 -4.05
C ALA A 342 7.11 -0.64 -2.69
N GLU A 343 6.65 -0.01 -1.62
CA GLU A 343 6.97 -0.41 -0.25
C GLU A 343 5.79 -1.14 0.36
N ALA A 344 6.09 -2.12 1.20
CA ALA A 344 5.05 -2.83 1.94
C ALA A 344 5.56 -3.32 3.29
N THR A 345 4.65 -3.28 4.26
CA THR A 345 4.81 -3.91 5.56
C THR A 345 3.68 -4.91 5.72
N PHE A 346 4.02 -6.19 5.64
CA PHE A 346 3.06 -7.28 5.72
C PHE A 346 2.98 -7.80 7.14
N VAL A 347 1.78 -7.78 7.70
CA VAL A 347 1.55 -8.14 9.11
C VAL A 347 0.55 -9.28 9.21
N GLY A 348 0.86 -10.23 10.07
CA GLY A 348 0.05 -11.38 10.38
C GLY A 348 -1.18 -10.99 11.19
N LEU A 349 -1.11 -10.05 12.14
CA LEU A 349 -2.24 -9.70 13.02
C LEU A 349 -3.06 -8.48 12.61
N THR A 350 -2.48 -7.53 11.90
CA THR A 350 -3.13 -6.26 11.52
C THR A 350 -3.22 -6.14 10.00
N PRO A 351 -3.97 -5.17 9.47
CA PRO A 351 -3.92 -4.83 8.06
C PRO A 351 -2.48 -4.54 7.60
N ASP A 352 -2.15 -4.98 6.40
CA ASP A 352 -0.91 -4.59 5.74
C ASP A 352 -0.93 -3.11 5.39
N THR A 353 0.25 -2.50 5.32
CA THR A 353 0.42 -1.18 4.72
C THR A 353 1.27 -1.28 3.46
N TYR A 354 0.96 -0.47 2.47
CA TYR A 354 1.71 -0.41 1.23
C TYR A 354 1.59 0.96 0.59
N ASP A 355 2.57 1.31 -0.23
CA ASP A 355 2.62 2.59 -0.92
C ASP A 355 3.57 2.53 -2.12
N ILE A 356 3.57 3.61 -2.89
CA ILE A 356 4.61 3.89 -3.88
C ILE A 356 5.42 5.07 -3.36
N THR A 357 6.73 4.91 -3.23
CA THR A 357 7.62 5.99 -2.79
C THR A 357 8.50 6.48 -3.93
N VAL A 358 8.73 7.79 -3.91
CA VAL A 358 9.66 8.53 -4.78
C VAL A 358 10.52 9.50 -3.97
N ILE A 359 10.64 9.25 -2.65
CA ILE A 359 11.49 10.04 -1.74
C ILE A 359 12.95 10.05 -2.21
N ASN A 360 13.41 8.95 -2.79
CA ASN A 360 14.78 8.80 -3.28
C ASN A 360 14.81 8.95 -4.81
N GLY A 361 14.03 9.89 -5.36
CA GLY A 361 13.95 10.12 -6.81
C GLY A 361 13.10 9.09 -7.55
N LEU A 362 13.17 9.13 -8.88
CA LEU A 362 12.27 8.39 -9.77
C LEU A 362 13.03 7.71 -10.87
N THR A 363 12.59 6.51 -11.21
CA THR A 363 13.04 5.78 -12.39
C THR A 363 11.82 5.29 -13.14
N LEU A 364 11.33 4.11 -12.82
CA LEU A 364 10.25 3.45 -13.54
C LEU A 364 8.89 3.72 -12.87
N PRO A 365 7.80 3.94 -13.63
CA PRO A 365 6.45 3.89 -13.06
C PRO A 365 6.12 2.54 -12.43
N VAL A 366 5.62 2.57 -11.19
CA VAL A 366 5.26 1.38 -10.41
C VAL A 366 3.87 1.55 -9.82
N ALA A 367 3.09 0.48 -9.77
CA ALA A 367 1.86 0.42 -8.98
C ALA A 367 1.82 -0.84 -8.11
N ILE A 368 1.17 -0.77 -6.96
CA ILE A 368 0.94 -1.91 -6.06
C ILE A 368 -0.52 -1.93 -5.61
N TYR A 369 -1.13 -3.13 -5.58
CA TYR A 369 -2.52 -3.30 -5.15
C TYR A 369 -2.83 -4.75 -4.70
N PRO A 370 -3.86 -4.95 -3.85
CA PRO A 370 -4.40 -6.26 -3.52
C PRO A 370 -4.88 -7.08 -4.73
N SER A 371 -4.52 -8.36 -4.79
CA SER A 371 -4.84 -9.32 -5.85
C SER A 371 -6.12 -10.13 -5.59
N GLY A 372 -6.70 -10.69 -6.66
CA GLY A 372 -7.77 -11.69 -6.57
C GLY A 372 -9.04 -11.17 -5.89
N ASN A 373 -9.68 -11.98 -5.05
CA ASN A 373 -10.88 -11.60 -4.30
C ASN A 373 -10.62 -10.52 -3.25
N SER A 374 -9.35 -10.32 -2.87
CA SER A 374 -8.92 -9.23 -1.99
C SER A 374 -8.79 -7.90 -2.71
N LYS A 375 -8.91 -7.88 -4.05
CA LYS A 375 -9.06 -6.65 -4.83
C LYS A 375 -10.36 -5.95 -4.41
N GLY A 376 -10.25 -5.07 -3.43
CA GLY A 376 -11.32 -4.17 -3.05
C GLY A 376 -11.48 -3.10 -4.12
N THR A 377 -12.72 -2.72 -4.45
CA THR A 377 -12.95 -1.41 -5.05
C THR A 377 -12.95 -0.41 -3.89
N PRO A 378 -12.13 0.66 -3.91
CA PRO A 378 -12.06 1.62 -2.79
C PRO A 378 -13.42 2.24 -2.44
N GLN A 379 -14.29 2.37 -3.43
CA GLN A 379 -15.70 2.76 -3.29
C GLN A 379 -16.43 1.92 -2.22
N LYS A 380 -16.09 0.65 -2.11
CA LYS A 380 -16.71 -0.32 -1.20
C LYS A 380 -16.42 -0.03 0.26
N TYR A 381 -15.26 0.54 0.55
CA TYR A 381 -14.90 1.05 1.88
C TYR A 381 -15.26 2.51 2.07
N ASN A 382 -15.79 3.15 1.03
CA ASN A 382 -15.96 4.59 0.97
C ASN A 382 -14.70 5.37 1.40
N ASN A 383 -13.51 4.86 1.07
CA ASN A 383 -12.23 5.49 1.38
C ASN A 383 -11.23 5.14 0.27
N PRO A 384 -10.64 6.14 -0.42
CA PRO A 384 -9.81 5.91 -1.58
C PRO A 384 -8.42 5.32 -1.25
N TYR A 385 -8.04 5.22 0.03
CA TYR A 385 -6.80 4.59 0.50
C TYR A 385 -6.96 3.13 0.95
N LEU A 386 -8.20 2.61 0.95
CA LEU A 386 -8.49 1.25 1.40
C LEU A 386 -8.59 0.26 0.23
N CYS A 387 -7.70 -0.74 0.24
CA CYS A 387 -7.54 -1.77 -0.79
C CYS A 387 -7.43 -1.22 -2.22
N ALA A 388 -6.89 -0.01 -2.38
CA ALA A 388 -6.79 0.67 -3.66
C ALA A 388 -5.47 0.36 -4.39
N MET A 389 -5.30 0.96 -5.56
CA MET A 389 -4.08 0.85 -6.35
C MET A 389 -3.22 2.09 -6.16
N ALA A 390 -2.20 1.99 -5.30
CA ALA A 390 -1.15 3.00 -5.23
C ALA A 390 -0.41 3.02 -6.58
N GLY A 391 -0.16 4.21 -7.13
CA GLY A 391 0.44 4.37 -8.46
C GLY A 391 -0.55 4.23 -9.63
N SER A 392 -1.86 4.19 -9.36
CA SER A 392 -2.88 3.98 -10.41
C SER A 392 -2.84 5.07 -11.48
N PRO A 393 -2.80 4.74 -12.78
CA PRO A 393 -2.91 5.71 -13.87
C PRO A 393 -4.26 6.42 -13.93
N SER A 394 -5.28 5.86 -13.29
CA SER A 394 -6.64 6.37 -13.29
C SER A 394 -6.98 7.00 -11.94
N LYS A 395 -7.87 8.00 -11.97
CA LYS A 395 -8.43 8.61 -10.76
C LYS A 395 -9.13 7.53 -9.91
N ILE A 396 -8.84 7.51 -8.61
CA ILE A 396 -9.53 6.66 -7.63
C ILE A 396 -10.67 7.48 -7.05
N VAL A 397 -11.91 6.99 -7.18
CA VAL A 397 -13.13 7.72 -6.77
C VAL A 397 -13.90 6.91 -5.74
N THR A 398 -14.32 7.59 -4.67
CA THR A 398 -15.24 7.10 -3.63
C THR A 398 -16.28 8.19 -3.31
N ASN A 399 -17.34 7.89 -2.56
CA ASN A 399 -18.28 8.95 -2.13
C ASN A 399 -17.65 9.91 -1.12
N ALA A 400 -16.66 9.46 -0.35
CA ALA A 400 -16.00 10.26 0.68
C ALA A 400 -14.83 11.11 0.14
N GLY A 401 -14.35 10.83 -1.07
CA GLY A 401 -13.27 11.59 -1.70
C GLY A 401 -12.64 10.89 -2.90
N SER A 402 -11.65 11.55 -3.49
CA SER A 402 -10.92 11.02 -4.64
C SER A 402 -9.43 11.27 -4.53
N ILE A 403 -8.64 10.39 -5.14
CA ILE A 403 -7.21 10.58 -5.40
C ILE A 403 -7.02 10.71 -6.91
N GLY A 404 -6.27 11.71 -7.36
CA GLY A 404 -5.92 11.88 -8.77
C GLY A 404 -5.13 10.69 -9.33
N GLY A 405 -5.27 10.42 -10.62
CA GLY A 405 -4.49 9.38 -11.28
C GLY A 405 -3.03 9.79 -11.45
N CYS A 406 -2.11 8.84 -11.34
CA CYS A 406 -0.72 9.01 -11.64
C CYS A 406 -0.50 9.10 -13.15
N SER A 407 -0.30 10.31 -13.65
CA SER A 407 0.03 10.53 -15.05
C SER A 407 1.38 9.91 -15.42
N TRP A 408 2.27 9.78 -14.43
CA TRP A 408 3.68 9.44 -14.60
C TRP A 408 4.36 10.36 -15.63
N SER A 409 3.88 11.60 -15.74
CA SER A 409 4.46 12.66 -16.54
C SER A 409 4.87 13.76 -15.58
N PHE A 410 6.15 14.08 -15.59
CA PHE A 410 6.75 15.01 -14.64
C PHE A 410 7.21 16.27 -15.34
N SER A 411 7.03 17.41 -14.69
CA SER A 411 7.40 18.72 -15.21
C SER A 411 8.12 19.51 -14.12
N PRO A 412 9.39 19.17 -13.82
CA PRO A 412 10.16 19.89 -12.82
C PRO A 412 10.43 21.33 -13.27
N ALA A 413 10.68 22.22 -12.31
CA ALA A 413 10.97 23.64 -12.56
C ALA A 413 12.28 23.88 -13.35
N SER A 414 13.16 22.87 -13.40
CA SER A 414 14.44 22.91 -14.12
C SER A 414 14.74 21.56 -14.76
N VAL A 415 15.37 21.58 -15.95
CA VAL A 415 15.90 20.37 -16.60
C VAL A 415 16.97 19.67 -15.76
N ALA A 416 17.57 20.37 -14.79
CA ALA A 416 18.54 19.81 -13.86
C ALA A 416 17.98 18.67 -12.99
N PHE A 417 16.67 18.65 -12.73
CA PHE A 417 16.04 17.54 -12.01
C PHE A 417 15.90 16.28 -12.85
N ARG A 418 16.13 16.33 -14.18
CA ARG A 418 16.18 15.13 -14.99
C ARG A 418 17.53 14.44 -14.81
N TRP A 419 17.51 13.15 -14.53
CA TRP A 419 18.72 12.33 -14.48
C TRP A 419 19.02 11.74 -15.85
N VAL A 420 20.24 11.98 -16.35
CA VAL A 420 20.75 11.40 -17.59
C VAL A 420 22.06 10.63 -17.38
N ASP A 421 22.36 9.70 -18.28
CA ASP A 421 23.67 9.03 -18.32
C ASP A 421 24.80 9.99 -18.72
N SER A 422 26.04 9.60 -18.44
CA SER A 422 27.25 10.38 -18.75
C SER A 422 27.94 9.95 -20.06
N ASN A 423 27.22 9.25 -20.96
CA ASN A 423 27.82 8.66 -22.15
C ASN A 423 28.18 9.68 -23.24
N ASN A 424 27.42 10.77 -23.36
CA ASN A 424 27.65 11.80 -24.39
C ASN A 424 28.31 13.07 -23.82
N ASN A 425 27.91 13.51 -22.62
CA ASN A 425 28.49 14.64 -21.88
C ASN A 425 28.51 16.01 -22.63
N THR A 426 27.78 16.17 -23.74
CA THR A 426 27.66 17.48 -24.42
C THR A 426 26.83 18.44 -23.59
N PRO A 427 27.32 19.64 -23.22
CA PRO A 427 26.53 20.62 -22.46
C PRO A 427 25.23 21.01 -23.16
N CYS A 428 24.16 21.20 -22.39
CA CYS A 428 22.85 21.58 -22.92
C CYS A 428 22.07 22.42 -21.91
N THR A 429 21.01 23.08 -22.39
CA THR A 429 20.02 23.78 -21.55
C THR A 429 18.58 23.38 -21.89
N GLN A 430 18.36 22.67 -23.00
CA GLN A 430 17.04 22.27 -23.50
C GLN A 430 17.14 20.99 -24.33
N ASP A 431 16.03 20.27 -24.43
CA ASP A 431 15.97 18.96 -25.08
C ASP A 431 16.24 19.00 -26.58
N THR A 432 15.92 20.11 -27.26
CA THR A 432 16.11 20.27 -28.72
C THR A 432 17.58 20.12 -29.13
N THR A 433 18.51 20.63 -28.32
CA THR A 433 19.96 20.46 -28.55
C THR A 433 20.36 18.99 -28.52
N CYS A 434 19.82 18.24 -27.55
CA CYS A 434 20.15 16.83 -27.39
C CYS A 434 19.48 15.95 -28.43
N GLN A 435 18.24 16.28 -28.80
CA GLN A 435 17.49 15.59 -29.85
C GLN A 435 18.12 15.73 -31.23
N ALA A 436 18.83 16.83 -31.50
CA ALA A 436 19.61 17.00 -32.72
C ALA A 436 20.82 16.04 -32.81
N ILE A 437 21.37 15.61 -31.67
CA ILE A 437 22.45 14.62 -31.59
C ILE A 437 21.86 13.21 -31.70
N ASN A 438 20.84 12.93 -30.89
CA ASN A 438 20.10 11.67 -30.90
C ASN A 438 18.68 11.94 -30.41
N SER A 439 17.68 11.58 -31.20
CA SER A 439 16.26 11.77 -30.87
C SER A 439 15.83 11.22 -29.48
N LYS A 440 16.56 10.23 -28.95
CA LYS A 440 16.35 9.65 -27.62
C LYS A 440 16.99 10.44 -26.47
N PHE A 441 17.95 11.31 -26.75
CA PHE A 441 18.63 12.08 -25.72
C PHE A 441 17.76 13.21 -25.18
N ARG A 442 17.99 13.53 -23.92
CA ARG A 442 17.38 14.64 -23.18
C ARG A 442 18.48 15.40 -22.45
N CYS A 443 18.17 16.64 -22.09
CA CYS A 443 19.05 17.46 -21.28
C CYS A 443 18.80 17.18 -19.79
N GLY A 444 19.84 16.98 -18.99
CA GLY A 444 19.70 16.75 -17.55
C GLY A 444 21.03 16.71 -16.79
N LEU A 445 20.98 16.49 -15.48
CA LEU A 445 22.16 16.29 -14.65
C LEU A 445 22.62 14.83 -14.67
N THR A 446 23.94 14.67 -14.70
CA THR A 446 24.61 13.40 -14.40
C THR A 446 24.92 13.30 -12.91
N GLN A 447 25.17 12.09 -12.42
CA GLN A 447 25.65 11.89 -11.05
C GLN A 447 27.01 12.58 -10.82
N ASP A 448 27.90 12.58 -11.82
CA ASP A 448 29.21 13.24 -11.73
C ASP A 448 29.10 14.75 -11.54
N ALA A 449 28.12 15.39 -12.17
CA ALA A 449 27.88 16.83 -11.95
C ALA A 449 27.49 17.10 -10.49
N ILE A 450 26.68 16.23 -9.87
CA ILE A 450 26.30 16.37 -8.46
C ILE A 450 27.51 16.18 -7.54
N THR A 451 28.29 15.11 -7.74
CA THR A 451 29.47 14.84 -6.88
C THR A 451 30.54 15.92 -6.99
N GLN A 452 30.66 16.57 -8.15
CA GLN A 452 31.58 17.68 -8.39
C GLN A 452 31.03 19.05 -7.97
N ASN A 453 29.84 19.11 -7.37
CA ASN A 453 29.15 20.35 -7.02
C ASN A 453 29.00 21.29 -8.25
N SER A 454 28.41 20.78 -9.33
CA SER A 454 28.19 21.49 -10.59
C SER A 454 26.70 21.46 -10.99
N ALA A 455 26.22 22.58 -11.52
CA ALA A 455 24.89 22.69 -12.14
C ALA A 455 24.89 22.35 -13.64
N GLN A 456 26.02 21.92 -14.20
CA GLN A 456 26.14 21.69 -15.64
C GLN A 456 25.29 20.50 -16.08
N THR A 457 24.28 20.78 -16.91
CA THR A 457 23.46 19.77 -17.56
C THR A 457 24.08 19.35 -18.89
N THR A 458 23.94 18.06 -19.21
CA THR A 458 24.47 17.45 -20.44
C THR A 458 23.41 16.64 -21.17
N CYS A 459 23.65 16.41 -22.45
CA CYS A 459 22.84 15.50 -23.24
C CYS A 459 23.18 14.06 -22.86
N GLY A 460 22.14 13.27 -22.61
CA GLY A 460 22.29 11.85 -22.35
C GLY A 460 20.97 11.11 -22.45
N THR A 461 21.06 9.81 -22.25
CA THR A 461 19.90 8.93 -22.08
C THR A 461 19.16 9.32 -20.79
N PRO A 462 17.86 9.64 -20.81
CA PRO A 462 17.11 9.83 -19.58
C PRO A 462 17.01 8.51 -18.79
N LEU A 463 17.42 8.54 -17.54
CA LEU A 463 17.38 7.40 -16.60
C LEU A 463 16.29 7.57 -15.54
N GLY A 464 15.85 8.81 -15.30
CA GLY A 464 14.90 9.10 -14.24
C GLY A 464 14.85 10.58 -13.88
N TYR A 465 14.49 10.86 -12.64
CA TYR A 465 14.53 12.19 -12.06
C TYR A 465 15.20 12.18 -10.68
N TRP A 466 16.02 13.19 -10.47
CA TRP A 466 16.49 13.61 -9.17
C TRP A 466 15.38 14.32 -8.40
N ASN A 467 15.48 14.30 -7.08
CA ASN A 467 14.83 15.28 -6.23
C ASN A 467 15.88 15.88 -5.27
N GLN A 468 15.50 16.90 -4.50
CA GLN A 468 16.45 17.60 -3.63
C GLN A 468 17.04 16.68 -2.55
N ASN A 469 16.23 15.77 -1.99
CA ASN A 469 16.69 14.78 -1.02
C ASN A 469 17.82 13.92 -1.60
N GLU A 470 17.65 13.43 -2.82
CA GLU A 470 18.64 12.57 -3.46
C GLU A 470 19.91 13.32 -3.86
N ILE A 471 19.78 14.57 -4.33
CA ILE A 471 20.95 15.41 -4.63
C ILE A 471 21.78 15.63 -3.36
N CYS A 472 21.14 15.97 -2.25
CA CYS A 472 21.83 16.15 -0.97
C CYS A 472 22.32 14.84 -0.34
N ALA A 473 21.70 13.70 -0.67
CA ALA A 473 22.21 12.39 -0.26
C ALA A 473 23.48 12.01 -1.02
N LYS A 474 23.60 12.41 -2.29
CA LYS A 474 24.79 12.15 -3.12
C LYS A 474 25.94 13.10 -2.84
N ASN A 475 25.65 14.36 -2.51
CA ASN A 475 26.66 15.33 -2.11
C ASN A 475 26.05 16.32 -1.11
N ASP A 476 26.39 16.17 0.17
CA ASP A 476 25.90 17.05 1.24
C ASP A 476 26.49 18.47 1.18
N GLN A 477 27.53 18.69 0.35
CA GLN A 477 28.11 20.00 0.04
C GLN A 477 27.59 20.61 -1.27
N TYR A 478 26.59 19.97 -1.90
CA TYR A 478 26.03 20.50 -3.15
C TYR A 478 25.32 21.84 -2.89
N ASN A 479 25.74 22.88 -3.61
CA ASN A 479 25.15 24.21 -3.49
C ASN A 479 25.08 24.87 -4.86
N GLN A 480 23.93 24.73 -5.52
CA GLN A 480 23.69 25.31 -6.82
C GLN A 480 22.34 26.05 -6.85
N ALA A 481 22.39 27.32 -7.23
CA ALA A 481 21.23 28.18 -7.33
C ALA A 481 20.18 27.59 -8.30
N GLY A 482 18.92 27.57 -7.86
CA GLY A 482 17.82 27.02 -8.66
C GLY A 482 17.72 25.49 -8.65
N ILE A 483 18.51 24.80 -7.81
CA ILE A 483 18.41 23.35 -7.60
C ILE A 483 18.22 23.07 -6.10
N VAL A 484 19.29 23.20 -5.31
CA VAL A 484 19.28 23.05 -3.84
C VAL A 484 20.60 23.56 -3.27
N ASP A 485 20.55 24.09 -2.04
CA ASP A 485 21.73 24.35 -1.20
C ASP A 485 21.71 23.38 -0.01
N CYS A 486 22.43 22.27 -0.12
CA CYS A 486 22.51 21.22 0.89
C CYS A 486 23.29 21.65 2.15
N THR A 487 24.01 22.77 2.08
CA THR A 487 24.80 23.31 3.20
C THR A 487 23.99 24.24 4.11
N GLU A 488 22.73 24.53 3.74
CA GLU A 488 21.87 25.42 4.50
C GLU A 488 21.54 24.83 5.87
N ASN A 489 21.85 25.60 6.92
CA ASN A 489 21.69 25.25 8.33
C ASN A 489 20.84 26.28 9.06
N ASN A 490 20.33 25.90 10.24
CA ASN A 490 19.51 26.76 11.10
C ASN A 490 18.24 27.30 10.41
N ILE A 491 17.61 26.48 9.58
CA ILE A 491 16.42 26.87 8.85
C ILE A 491 15.28 27.17 9.83
N GLY A 492 14.65 28.34 9.69
CA GLY A 492 13.55 28.80 10.55
C GLY A 492 13.92 29.12 12.01
N ASN A 493 15.19 29.40 12.32
CA ASN A 493 15.69 29.56 13.69
C ASN A 493 15.49 28.32 14.59
N ALA A 494 15.27 27.16 13.98
CA ALA A 494 14.88 25.91 14.63
C ALA A 494 16.04 24.92 14.79
N GLY A 495 17.26 25.28 14.37
CA GLY A 495 18.45 24.42 14.48
C GLY A 495 18.52 23.26 13.47
N ASN A 496 17.53 23.10 12.58
CA ASN A 496 17.55 22.09 11.53
C ASN A 496 18.36 22.52 10.30
N SER A 497 19.02 21.57 9.64
CA SER A 497 19.54 21.73 8.28
C SER A 497 18.48 21.43 7.22
N ILE A 498 18.73 21.79 5.96
CA ILE A 498 17.85 21.38 4.85
C ILE A 498 17.78 19.86 4.72
N ILE A 499 18.89 19.17 5.01
CA ILE A 499 19.00 17.72 4.95
C ILE A 499 18.09 17.09 6.02
N ASP A 500 18.06 17.66 7.23
CA ASP A 500 17.16 17.21 8.30
C ASP A 500 15.70 17.34 7.88
N LEU A 501 15.32 18.43 7.21
CA LEU A 501 13.96 18.64 6.72
C LEU A 501 13.60 17.70 5.55
N LEU A 502 14.52 17.48 4.60
CA LEU A 502 14.31 16.59 3.45
C LEU A 502 14.20 15.12 3.88
N LYS A 503 14.95 14.71 4.92
CA LYS A 503 15.00 13.33 5.44
C LYS A 503 14.08 13.11 6.64
N CYS A 504 13.50 14.16 7.20
CA CYS A 504 12.77 14.13 8.46
C CYS A 504 13.58 13.46 9.58
N ALA A 505 14.82 13.92 9.74
CA ALA A 505 15.82 13.38 10.66
C ALA A 505 16.21 14.40 11.74
N GLY A 506 16.94 13.95 12.77
CA GLY A 506 17.42 14.83 13.84
C GLY A 506 16.27 15.53 14.58
N GLY A 507 16.39 16.85 14.76
CA GLY A 507 15.34 17.68 15.36
C GLY A 507 14.04 17.73 14.53
N ALA A 508 14.12 17.38 13.24
CA ALA A 508 12.99 17.26 12.34
C ALA A 508 12.27 15.91 12.39
N ALA A 509 12.72 14.94 13.18
CA ALA A 509 12.06 13.63 13.32
C ALA A 509 10.78 13.68 14.18
N VAL A 510 9.96 14.73 14.04
CA VAL A 510 8.69 14.94 14.75
C VAL A 510 7.60 15.40 13.78
N SER A 511 6.36 14.98 14.03
CA SER A 511 5.24 15.23 13.10
C SER A 511 4.74 16.68 13.18
N CYS A 512 4.55 17.33 12.03
CA CYS A 512 3.83 18.60 11.95
C CYS A 512 2.29 18.43 11.95
N PHE A 513 1.76 17.20 11.82
CA PHE A 513 0.31 16.97 11.84
C PHE A 513 -0.27 16.84 13.26
N ASN A 514 0.55 16.53 14.26
CA ASN A 514 0.13 16.27 15.64
C ASN A 514 0.32 17.45 16.60
N VAL A 515 0.52 18.67 16.08
CA VAL A 515 0.74 19.87 16.90
C VAL A 515 -0.47 20.79 16.89
N SER A 516 -0.86 21.29 18.07
CA SER A 516 -1.90 22.32 18.24
C SER A 516 -1.37 23.75 18.11
N THR A 517 -0.05 23.89 17.90
CA THR A 517 0.66 25.17 17.73
C THR A 517 1.72 25.01 16.64
N VAL A 518 2.17 26.13 16.06
CA VAL A 518 3.26 26.13 15.08
C VAL A 518 4.53 25.54 15.69
N ASN A 519 5.14 24.58 14.99
CA ASN A 519 6.45 24.04 15.32
C ASN A 519 7.39 24.22 14.11
N GLU A 520 8.40 25.06 14.26
CA GLU A 520 9.36 25.32 13.18
C GLU A 520 10.40 24.20 13.02
N THR A 521 10.47 23.26 13.98
CA THR A 521 11.43 22.15 13.96
C THR A 521 10.87 20.89 13.33
N CYS A 522 9.56 20.76 13.05
CA CYS A 522 8.96 19.48 12.65
C CYS A 522 9.18 19.10 11.17
N CYS A 523 9.10 17.80 10.87
CA CYS A 523 8.99 17.28 9.50
C CYS A 523 7.63 17.70 8.97
N GLY A 524 7.63 18.59 7.98
CA GLY A 524 6.51 19.29 7.35
C GLY A 524 5.11 18.70 7.42
N CYS A 525 4.12 19.58 7.26
CA CYS A 525 2.79 19.16 6.85
C CYS A 525 2.33 19.95 5.63
N THR A 526 1.59 19.30 4.74
CA THR A 526 1.06 19.95 3.54
C THR A 526 -0.31 19.39 3.20
N ASN A 527 -1.24 20.31 2.96
CA ASN A 527 -2.53 20.03 2.35
C ASN A 527 -2.37 20.07 0.84
N TRP A 528 -2.19 18.91 0.21
CA TRP A 528 -1.91 18.81 -1.22
C TRP A 528 -3.00 19.40 -2.13
N GLN A 529 -4.25 19.41 -1.67
CA GLN A 529 -5.36 20.06 -2.36
C GLN A 529 -5.17 21.56 -2.55
N ASP A 530 -4.44 22.23 -1.65
CA ASP A 530 -4.12 23.65 -1.76
C ASP A 530 -3.09 23.91 -2.88
N GLN A 531 -2.40 22.86 -3.32
CA GLN A 531 -1.50 22.86 -4.48
C GLN A 531 -2.20 22.41 -5.78
N GLY A 532 -3.53 22.33 -5.78
CA GLY A 532 -4.33 21.89 -6.93
C GLY A 532 -4.29 20.38 -7.19
N ILE A 533 -3.78 19.59 -6.25
CA ILE A 533 -3.65 18.14 -6.39
C ILE A 533 -4.91 17.47 -5.84
N ILE A 534 -5.49 16.54 -6.61
CA ILE A 534 -6.71 15.84 -6.22
C ILE A 534 -6.40 14.84 -5.11
N ILE A 535 -6.64 15.25 -3.86
CA ILE A 535 -6.54 14.46 -2.62
C ILE A 535 -7.83 14.71 -1.80
N PRO A 536 -8.32 13.74 -1.00
CA PRO A 536 -9.48 13.95 -0.14
C PRO A 536 -9.27 15.08 0.88
N THR A 537 -10.30 15.90 1.10
CA THR A 537 -10.28 17.00 2.08
C THR A 537 -10.86 16.61 3.44
N GLN A 538 -11.45 15.42 3.54
CA GLN A 538 -12.03 14.92 4.79
C GLN A 538 -10.92 14.48 5.75
N ALA A 539 -10.86 15.10 6.93
CA ALA A 539 -9.87 14.81 7.98
C ALA A 539 -9.90 13.35 8.47
N SER A 540 -11.04 12.67 8.36
CA SER A 540 -11.20 11.24 8.68
C SER A 540 -10.54 10.30 7.67
N ILE A 541 -10.15 10.80 6.49
CA ILE A 541 -9.49 10.03 5.44
C ILE A 541 -8.01 10.40 5.37
N VAL A 542 -7.74 11.70 5.27
CA VAL A 542 -6.39 12.26 5.26
C VAL A 542 -6.37 13.31 6.35
N GLN A 543 -5.52 13.12 7.37
CA GLN A 543 -5.33 14.14 8.40
C GLN A 543 -4.94 15.45 7.72
N GLN A 544 -5.61 16.54 8.08
CA GLN A 544 -5.38 17.85 7.47
C GLN A 544 -4.30 18.61 8.25
N CYS A 545 -3.37 19.22 7.54
CA CYS A 545 -2.33 20.08 8.10
C CYS A 545 -2.98 21.37 8.60
N GLN A 546 -2.80 21.68 9.89
CA GLN A 546 -3.33 22.90 10.51
C GLN A 546 -2.25 23.96 10.72
N TYR A 547 -1.01 23.54 10.96
CA TYR A 547 0.11 24.42 11.31
C TYR A 547 1.36 24.04 10.52
N PRO A 548 1.43 24.36 9.22
CA PRO A 548 2.62 24.08 8.42
C PRO A 548 3.81 24.86 8.99
N ASN A 549 4.97 24.22 9.08
CA ASN A 549 6.19 24.95 9.42
C ASN A 549 6.55 25.93 8.26
N SER A 550 7.21 27.04 8.60
CA SER A 550 7.49 28.11 7.64
C SER A 550 8.46 27.72 6.52
N ASN A 551 9.17 26.61 6.65
CA ASN A 551 10.16 26.13 5.68
C ASN A 551 9.58 25.10 4.69
N TRP A 552 8.32 24.67 4.92
CA TRP A 552 7.55 23.81 4.02
C TRP A 552 6.58 24.58 3.13
N GLY A 553 6.66 25.91 3.08
CA GLY A 553 6.17 26.69 1.94
C GLY A 553 4.65 26.86 1.77
N ALA A 554 3.78 26.33 2.62
CA ALA A 554 2.37 26.73 2.61
C ALA A 554 2.19 28.02 3.44
N GLY A 555 2.22 29.18 2.76
CA GLY A 555 1.97 30.48 3.39
C GLY A 555 3.20 31.17 4.01
N SER A 556 4.41 30.69 3.75
CA SER A 556 5.64 31.39 4.15
C SER A 556 6.16 32.29 3.03
N THR A 557 6.85 33.37 3.42
CA THR A 557 7.56 34.28 2.50
C THR A 557 8.68 33.58 1.69
N LYS A 558 8.98 32.31 1.98
CA LYS A 558 9.98 31.47 1.30
C LYS A 558 9.42 30.51 0.25
N GLN A 559 8.12 30.53 -0.03
CA GLN A 559 7.48 29.68 -1.06
C GLN A 559 8.04 29.91 -2.47
N ALA A 560 8.70 31.06 -2.73
CA ALA A 560 9.12 31.48 -4.07
C ALA A 560 10.50 30.96 -4.51
N THR A 561 11.32 30.33 -3.64
CA THR A 561 12.69 29.91 -3.98
C THR A 561 12.95 28.44 -3.65
N LEU A 562 13.65 27.73 -4.56
CA LEU A 562 14.07 26.32 -4.37
C LEU A 562 15.15 26.15 -3.27
N SER A 563 15.83 27.23 -2.90
CA SER A 563 16.74 27.30 -1.75
C SER A 563 15.98 27.79 -0.53
N GLY A 564 16.13 27.12 0.62
CA GLY A 564 15.45 27.45 1.87
C GLY A 564 14.00 26.99 1.99
N ALA A 565 13.47 26.20 1.04
CA ALA A 565 12.13 25.63 1.10
C ALA A 565 12.05 24.23 0.48
N VAL A 566 11.33 23.31 1.13
CA VAL A 566 11.21 21.90 0.72
C VAL A 566 10.07 21.69 -0.28
N LEU A 567 8.89 22.26 0.00
CA LEU A 567 7.68 21.98 -0.76
C LEU A 567 7.77 22.31 -2.27
N PRO A 568 8.37 23.43 -2.72
CA PRO A 568 8.51 23.72 -4.15
C PRO A 568 9.25 22.62 -4.92
N GLY A 569 10.20 21.93 -4.29
CA GLY A 569 10.93 20.81 -4.87
C GLY A 569 10.11 19.51 -4.97
N LEU A 570 8.94 19.43 -4.32
CA LEU A 570 8.11 18.22 -4.20
C LEU A 570 6.78 18.29 -4.96
N VAL A 571 6.23 19.49 -5.19
CA VAL A 571 4.88 19.64 -5.80
C VAL A 571 4.77 18.95 -7.15
N TRP A 572 5.76 19.08 -8.03
CA TRP A 572 5.75 18.45 -9.35
C TRP A 572 5.80 16.92 -9.29
N LEU A 573 6.43 16.34 -8.27
CA LEU A 573 6.44 14.89 -8.01
C LEU A 573 5.04 14.42 -7.69
N LYS A 574 4.39 15.12 -6.74
CA LYS A 574 3.06 14.79 -6.27
C LYS A 574 2.00 15.01 -7.36
N GLN A 575 2.16 16.02 -8.21
CA GLN A 575 1.32 16.23 -9.40
C GLN A 575 1.47 15.09 -10.42
N GLY A 576 2.69 14.58 -10.62
CA GLY A 576 2.95 13.45 -11.51
C GLY A 576 2.34 12.13 -11.00
N CYS A 577 2.32 11.93 -9.68
CA CYS A 577 1.64 10.80 -9.04
C CYS A 577 1.03 11.18 -7.67
N PRO A 578 -0.27 11.53 -7.61
CA PRO A 578 -0.91 11.99 -6.37
C PRO A 578 -0.92 10.95 -5.25
N SER A 579 -0.91 9.65 -5.57
CA SER A 579 -0.86 8.59 -4.57
C SER A 579 0.55 8.25 -4.08
N ALA A 580 1.60 8.87 -4.62
CA ALA A 580 2.98 8.54 -4.27
C ALA A 580 3.45 9.34 -3.05
N TYR A 581 4.24 8.66 -2.22
CA TYR A 581 4.95 9.17 -1.07
C TYR A 581 6.18 9.96 -1.55
N VAL A 582 6.19 11.28 -1.36
CA VAL A 582 7.24 12.15 -1.94
C VAL A 582 8.24 12.71 -0.92
N TYR A 583 7.95 12.57 0.37
CA TYR A 583 8.83 12.95 1.48
C TYR A 583 8.59 12.05 2.70
N PRO A 584 9.61 11.73 3.52
CA PRO A 584 9.52 10.79 4.65
C PRO A 584 8.53 11.21 5.75
N TYR A 585 8.08 10.22 6.53
CA TYR A 585 7.36 10.36 7.82
C TYR A 585 5.92 10.95 7.77
N ASP A 586 5.71 12.08 7.10
CA ASP A 586 4.48 12.87 7.24
C ASP A 586 3.63 13.05 5.97
N ASP A 587 3.91 12.35 4.87
CA ASP A 587 3.00 12.39 3.71
C ASP A 587 1.74 11.53 3.95
N LYS A 588 0.75 12.09 4.67
CA LYS A 588 -0.49 11.40 5.06
C LYS A 588 -1.40 11.03 3.88
N ALA A 589 -1.09 11.48 2.67
CA ALA A 589 -1.89 11.27 1.47
C ALA A 589 -1.36 10.15 0.55
N SER A 590 -0.55 9.22 1.07
CA SER A 590 0.21 8.26 0.24
C SER A 590 0.28 6.84 0.76
N THR A 591 -0.08 6.60 2.03
CA THR A 591 -0.07 5.26 2.61
C THR A 591 -1.43 4.60 2.40
N PHE A 592 -1.40 3.40 1.82
CA PHE A 592 -2.59 2.59 1.63
C PHE A 592 -2.57 1.45 2.64
N THR A 593 -3.76 0.97 2.96
CA THR A 593 -3.92 -0.27 3.72
C THR A 593 -5.04 -1.06 3.11
N CYS A 594 -5.04 -2.37 3.28
CA CYS A 594 -6.20 -3.18 2.95
C CYS A 594 -6.67 -3.82 4.25
N PRO A 595 -7.74 -3.29 4.87
CA PRO A 595 -8.21 -3.79 6.15
C PRO A 595 -8.45 -5.29 6.01
N SER A 596 -8.12 -6.06 7.03
CA SER A 596 -8.91 -7.23 7.37
C SER A 596 -9.85 -6.71 8.46
N ASN A 597 -11.16 -6.81 8.27
CA ASN A 597 -12.04 -6.58 9.42
C ASN A 597 -11.54 -7.50 10.57
N ASN A 598 -11.50 -6.98 11.81
CA ASN A 598 -11.04 -7.56 13.09
C ASN A 598 -9.92 -8.63 13.08
N GLY A 599 -8.87 -8.42 12.28
CA GLY A 599 -7.57 -9.06 12.45
C GLY A 599 -7.14 -9.99 11.33
N GLN A 600 -5.82 -10.05 11.11
CA GLN A 600 -5.08 -10.86 10.17
C GLN A 600 -5.57 -10.86 8.70
N SER A 601 -4.94 -10.04 7.85
CA SER A 601 -5.14 -10.11 6.40
C SER A 601 -4.28 -11.24 5.81
N ALA A 602 -4.79 -11.98 4.81
CA ALA A 602 -3.99 -12.86 3.95
C ALA A 602 -4.20 -12.44 2.49
N VAL A 603 -3.79 -11.20 2.21
CA VAL A 603 -4.00 -10.54 0.94
C VAL A 603 -2.78 -10.74 0.08
N ASN A 604 -2.95 -11.34 -1.10
CA ASN A 604 -1.90 -11.34 -2.11
C ASN A 604 -1.83 -9.97 -2.78
N TYR A 605 -0.68 -9.60 -3.35
CA TYR A 605 -0.50 -8.32 -4.00
C TYR A 605 -0.05 -8.50 -5.45
N THR A 606 -0.38 -7.53 -6.28
CA THR A 606 0.17 -7.37 -7.62
C THR A 606 0.98 -6.09 -7.64
N ILE A 607 2.19 -6.16 -8.18
CA ILE A 607 3.04 -5.02 -8.52
C ILE A 607 3.12 -4.93 -10.04
N GLU A 608 2.84 -3.75 -10.59
CA GLU A 608 2.90 -3.49 -12.02
C GLU A 608 4.02 -2.50 -12.33
N PHE A 609 4.86 -2.86 -13.29
CA PHE A 609 5.81 -1.95 -13.92
C PHE A 609 5.17 -1.36 -15.17
N CYS A 610 5.31 -0.05 -15.34
CA CYS A 610 4.63 0.73 -16.38
C CYS A 610 3.09 0.58 -16.38
N PRO A 611 2.40 0.82 -15.25
CA PRO A 611 0.95 0.64 -15.19
C PRO A 611 0.24 1.48 -16.26
N GLY A 612 -0.72 0.88 -16.95
CA GLY A 612 -1.41 1.53 -18.09
C GLY A 612 -0.51 1.81 -19.30
N GLY A 613 0.64 1.14 -19.42
CA GLY A 613 1.63 1.36 -20.47
C GLY A 613 2.43 2.68 -20.33
N LYS A 614 2.32 3.36 -19.18
CA LYS A 614 3.04 4.61 -18.90
C LYS A 614 4.48 4.31 -18.54
N THR A 615 5.43 5.01 -19.14
CA THR A 615 6.87 4.73 -18.96
C THR A 615 7.64 5.87 -18.28
N GLY A 616 6.97 6.93 -17.80
CA GLY A 616 7.70 8.03 -17.13
C GLY A 616 8.40 8.99 -18.10
N SER A 617 8.11 8.89 -19.40
CA SER A 617 8.94 9.47 -20.48
C SER A 617 10.36 8.88 -20.55
N LEU A 618 10.58 7.68 -20.01
CA LEU A 618 11.78 6.85 -20.22
C LEU A 618 11.70 5.96 -21.46
N VAL A 619 10.70 6.18 -22.34
CA VAL A 619 10.50 5.31 -23.51
C VAL A 619 11.77 5.34 -24.36
N GLU A 620 12.37 4.15 -24.53
CA GLU A 620 13.33 3.72 -25.57
C GLU A 620 14.80 3.44 -25.19
N VAL A 621 15.23 3.51 -23.92
CA VAL A 621 16.67 3.79 -23.69
C VAL A 621 17.45 2.87 -22.73
N ILE A 622 16.92 1.71 -22.34
CA ILE A 622 17.64 0.89 -21.35
C ILE A 622 17.75 -0.61 -21.66
N ASP A 623 17.55 -1.02 -22.92
CA ASP A 623 18.06 -2.30 -23.43
C ASP A 623 19.17 -2.05 -24.47
#